data_AF-A0A2E7HPZ6-F1
#
_entry.id   AF-A0A2E7HPZ6-F1
#
_cell.length_a   1.000
_cell.length_b   1.000
_cell.length_c   1.000
_cell.angle_alpha   90.00
_cell.angle_beta   90.00
_cell.angle_gamma   90.00
#
_symmetry.space_group_name_H-M   'P 1'
#
loop_
_entity.id
_entity.type
_entity.pdbx_description
1 polymer ?
#
loop_
_entity_poly.entity_id
_entity_poly.type
_entity_poly.pdbx_seq_one_letter_code
_entity_poly.pdbx_strand_id
1 'polypeptide(L)'
;MVRQEAKPRMRLLPNLGRLALECSTSTKSAKASPSTILPGELLAQVLSSDRHSSSACQNAEAWAATERSARDDPETWLTLIQRVFVRKGIKARTLTEAQVKAGYSPRQWFFELCNRFNMRKAAREHIDSLTRRQIEAAEETERLYARMRAAATEALFSEDVNKRLAFRAADERYDRMRLNMDDPVHPGVPLTDQIVSARLLLAAANRALKADPLDMAARKTLDRCWERVFKPSELPPLLPSTDSENSDDDNDSLDGFIVTNPES
;
A
#
# COMPACT_ATOMS: atom_id res chain seq x y z
N MET A 1 -40.56 -27.51 -7.56
CA MET A 1 -39.31 -27.77 -6.82
C MET A 1 -38.53 -26.46 -6.72
N VAL A 2 -38.47 -25.84 -5.54
CA VAL A 2 -37.70 -24.61 -5.31
C VAL A 2 -36.27 -25.02 -4.98
N ARG A 3 -35.30 -24.65 -5.83
CA ARG A 3 -33.86 -24.87 -5.55
C ARG A 3 -33.46 -23.96 -4.39
N GLN A 4 -33.17 -24.53 -3.23
CA GLN A 4 -32.51 -23.80 -2.15
C GLN A 4 -31.06 -23.56 -2.58
N GLU A 5 -30.73 -22.31 -2.90
CA GLU A 5 -29.34 -21.91 -3.11
C GLU A 5 -28.60 -22.04 -1.78
N ALA A 6 -27.49 -22.78 -1.80
CA ALA A 6 -26.67 -23.02 -0.63
C ALA A 6 -26.14 -21.69 -0.09
N LYS A 7 -26.44 -21.39 1.19
CA LYS A 7 -25.88 -20.24 1.91
C LYS A 7 -24.34 -20.31 1.85
N PRO A 8 -23.65 -19.36 1.22
CA PRO A 8 -22.20 -19.37 1.20
C PRO A 8 -21.67 -19.13 2.62
N ARG A 9 -21.10 -20.17 3.23
CA ARG A 9 -20.31 -20.03 4.46
C ARG A 9 -18.99 -19.36 4.12
N MET A 10 -18.94 -18.03 4.26
CA MET A 10 -17.70 -17.29 4.09
C MET A 10 -16.78 -17.50 5.31
N ARG A 11 -15.55 -17.94 5.05
CA ARG A 11 -14.42 -17.76 5.98
C ARG A 11 -14.21 -16.26 6.20
N LEU A 12 -14.36 -15.80 7.44
CA LEU A 12 -13.87 -14.48 7.87
C LEU A 12 -12.37 -14.42 7.57
N LEU A 13 -11.92 -13.36 6.90
CA LEU A 13 -10.50 -13.13 6.70
C LEU A 13 -9.83 -12.93 8.08
N PRO A 14 -8.68 -13.56 8.35
CA PRO A 14 -7.89 -13.33 9.57
C PRO A 14 -7.41 -11.87 9.75
N ASN A 15 -7.61 -11.01 8.75
CA ASN A 15 -6.90 -9.74 8.61
C ASN A 15 -7.64 -8.53 9.16
N LEU A 16 -8.85 -8.68 9.72
CA LEU A 16 -9.46 -7.60 10.53
C LEU A 16 -8.68 -7.35 11.83
N GLY A 17 -7.92 -8.33 12.33
CA GLY A 17 -7.08 -8.17 13.52
C GLY A 17 -5.66 -7.62 13.29
N ARG A 18 -5.23 -7.34 12.05
CA ARG A 18 -3.83 -6.94 11.75
C ARG A 18 -3.63 -5.58 11.07
N LEU A 19 -4.68 -4.94 10.56
CA LEU A 19 -4.60 -3.57 9.99
C LEU A 19 -4.60 -2.45 11.05
N ALA A 20 -4.30 -2.80 12.31
CA ALA A 20 -3.90 -1.86 13.35
C ALA A 20 -2.36 -1.63 13.39
N LEU A 21 -1.59 -2.30 12.53
CA LEU A 21 -0.14 -2.14 12.47
C LEU A 21 0.22 -1.24 11.29
N GLU A 22 0.90 -0.14 11.60
CA GLU A 22 1.59 0.80 10.70
C GLU A 22 0.76 1.93 10.08
N CYS A 23 -0.06 2.62 10.88
CA CYS A 23 -0.18 4.07 10.72
C CYS A 23 0.92 4.74 11.55
N SER A 24 1.79 5.51 10.87
CA SER A 24 2.95 6.26 11.38
C SER A 24 3.01 6.48 12.90
N THR A 25 4.08 5.98 13.51
CA THR A 25 4.59 6.47 14.79
C THR A 25 5.12 7.90 14.59
N SER A 26 4.21 8.87 14.48
CA SER A 26 4.51 10.27 14.79
C SER A 26 4.09 10.50 16.23
N THR A 27 5.10 10.65 17.07
CA THR A 27 5.01 10.87 18.51
C THR A 27 4.09 12.05 18.87
N LYS A 28 3.24 11.81 19.88
CA LYS A 28 2.32 12.73 20.60
C LYS A 28 0.83 12.54 20.29
N SER A 29 0.32 11.31 20.41
CA SER A 29 -1.05 11.13 20.90
C SER A 29 -0.98 10.86 22.39
N ALA A 30 -1.56 11.75 23.18
CA ALA A 30 -1.64 11.62 24.62
C ALA A 30 -2.18 10.24 25.00
N LYS A 31 -1.62 9.64 26.06
CA LYS A 31 -2.17 8.47 26.73
C LYS A 31 -3.65 8.73 27.05
N ALA A 32 -4.55 8.26 26.20
CA ALA A 32 -5.90 7.95 26.62
C ALA A 32 -5.79 6.67 27.42
N SER A 33 -5.82 6.79 28.75
CA SER A 33 -6.07 5.64 29.63
C SER A 33 -7.28 4.87 29.08
N PRO A 34 -7.30 3.53 29.12
CA PRO A 34 -8.49 2.75 28.80
C PRO A 34 -9.50 2.99 29.94
N SER A 35 -10.10 4.18 29.95
CA SER A 35 -11.20 4.50 30.84
C SER A 35 -12.36 3.59 30.49
N THR A 36 -13.06 3.16 31.52
CA THR A 36 -14.29 2.38 31.53
C THR A 36 -15.39 3.07 30.73
N ILE A 37 -15.28 3.13 29.41
CA ILE A 37 -16.34 3.70 28.56
C ILE A 37 -17.49 2.70 28.60
N LEU A 38 -18.64 3.17 29.09
CA LEU A 38 -19.83 2.33 29.17
C LEU A 38 -20.28 1.96 27.75
N PRO A 39 -20.82 0.75 27.50
CA PRO A 39 -21.23 0.34 26.16
C PRO A 39 -22.17 1.34 25.44
N GLY A 40 -23.04 2.02 26.18
CA GLY A 40 -23.90 3.09 25.65
C GLY A 40 -23.13 4.34 25.21
N GLU A 41 -22.05 4.69 25.89
CA GLU A 41 -21.16 5.80 25.52
C GLU A 41 -20.36 5.46 24.26
N LEU A 42 -19.88 4.21 24.12
CA LEU A 42 -19.24 3.74 22.87
C LEU A 42 -20.20 3.82 21.68
N LEU A 43 -21.45 3.36 21.84
CA LEU A 43 -22.45 3.44 20.78
C LEU A 43 -22.75 4.91 20.40
N ALA A 44 -22.92 5.79 21.40
CA ALA A 44 -23.11 7.21 21.17
C ALA A 44 -21.91 7.84 20.43
N GLN A 45 -20.67 7.45 20.77
CA GLN A 45 -19.47 7.89 20.06
C GLN A 45 -19.43 7.41 18.61
N VAL A 46 -19.79 6.15 18.33
CA VAL A 46 -19.89 5.63 16.96
C VAL A 46 -20.87 6.47 16.15
N LEU A 47 -22.05 6.72 16.71
CA LEU A 47 -23.16 7.44 16.05
C LEU A 47 -22.93 8.96 15.93
N SER A 48 -22.03 9.54 16.73
CA SER A 48 -21.73 10.99 16.74
C SER A 48 -20.40 11.36 16.06
N SER A 49 -19.60 10.39 15.62
CA SER A 49 -18.24 10.58 15.08
C SER A 49 -18.18 11.33 13.72
N ASP A 50 -18.35 12.66 13.78
CA ASP A 50 -18.56 13.46 12.57
C ASP A 50 -17.30 13.93 11.82
N ARG A 51 -16.07 13.72 12.30
CA ARG A 51 -14.89 14.25 11.59
C ARG A 51 -13.68 13.35 11.45
N HIS A 52 -13.54 12.29 12.24
CA HIS A 52 -12.39 11.38 12.14
C HIS A 52 -12.85 9.98 11.72
N SER A 53 -12.45 9.57 10.52
CA SER A 53 -13.04 8.44 9.79
C SER A 53 -12.59 7.05 10.25
N SER A 54 -11.45 6.92 10.93
CA SER A 54 -10.99 5.62 11.45
C SER A 54 -11.71 5.23 12.72
N SER A 55 -12.15 6.20 13.53
CA SER A 55 -12.75 5.90 14.83
C SER A 55 -14.15 5.31 14.72
N ALA A 56 -14.96 5.60 13.70
CA ALA A 56 -16.33 5.07 13.63
C ALA A 56 -16.36 3.53 13.50
N CYS A 57 -15.59 2.97 12.55
CA CYS A 57 -15.51 1.53 12.35
C CYS A 57 -14.75 0.84 13.49
N GLN A 58 -13.68 1.46 14.02
CA GLN A 58 -12.93 0.93 15.16
C GLN A 58 -13.74 0.96 16.47
N ASN A 59 -14.49 2.04 16.71
CA ASN A 59 -15.38 2.17 17.85
C ASN A 59 -16.58 1.21 17.72
N ALA A 60 -17.06 0.96 16.49
CA ALA A 60 -18.12 -0.03 16.25
C ALA A 60 -17.61 -1.45 16.53
N GLU A 61 -16.35 -1.75 16.18
CA GLU A 61 -15.71 -3.02 16.53
C GLU A 61 -15.50 -3.14 18.05
N ALA A 62 -15.02 -2.08 18.71
CA ALA A 62 -14.83 -2.05 20.16
C ALA A 62 -16.17 -2.23 20.90
N TRP A 63 -17.22 -1.52 20.48
CA TRP A 63 -18.58 -1.69 20.99
C TRP A 63 -19.10 -3.11 20.77
N ALA A 64 -18.90 -3.66 19.56
CA ALA A 64 -19.21 -5.05 19.25
C ALA A 64 -18.31 -6.05 19.97
N ALA A 65 -17.26 -5.63 20.67
CA ALA A 65 -16.46 -6.48 21.54
C ALA A 65 -16.91 -6.41 23.01
N THR A 66 -17.65 -5.36 23.41
CA THR A 66 -18.15 -5.16 24.78
C THR A 66 -19.61 -5.61 24.98
N GLU A 67 -20.52 -5.36 24.03
CA GLU A 67 -21.97 -5.57 24.26
C GLU A 67 -22.51 -6.81 23.52
N ARG A 68 -22.76 -7.95 24.19
CA ARG A 68 -23.23 -9.18 23.51
C ARG A 68 -24.68 -9.10 23.04
N SER A 69 -25.55 -8.43 23.80
CA SER A 69 -26.98 -8.37 23.48
C SER A 69 -27.26 -7.53 22.24
N ALA A 70 -26.62 -6.37 22.12
CA ALA A 70 -26.76 -5.47 20.99
C ALA A 70 -25.89 -5.87 19.77
N ARG A 71 -24.88 -6.72 19.96
CA ARG A 71 -24.04 -7.33 18.90
C ARG A 71 -24.84 -8.08 17.85
N ASP A 72 -25.96 -8.66 18.24
CA ASP A 72 -26.77 -9.52 17.39
C ASP A 72 -28.06 -8.83 16.91
N ASP A 73 -28.28 -7.57 17.31
CA ASP A 73 -29.44 -6.78 16.89
C ASP A 73 -29.30 -6.25 15.45
N PRO A 74 -30.09 -6.75 14.49
CA PRO A 74 -30.07 -6.32 13.09
C PRO A 74 -30.36 -4.82 12.92
N GLU A 75 -31.25 -4.24 13.73
CA GLU A 75 -31.70 -2.85 13.58
C GLU A 75 -30.60 -1.85 13.95
N THR A 76 -29.87 -2.13 15.03
CA THR A 76 -28.68 -1.35 15.41
C THR A 76 -27.63 -1.35 14.30
N TRP A 77 -27.33 -2.51 13.70
CA TRP A 77 -26.37 -2.58 12.59
C TRP A 77 -26.83 -1.82 11.34
N LEU A 78 -28.12 -1.89 10.99
CA LEU A 78 -28.67 -1.12 9.88
C LEU A 78 -28.55 0.39 10.13
N THR A 79 -28.85 0.83 11.35
CA THR A 79 -28.70 2.24 11.78
C THR A 79 -27.25 2.69 11.69
N LEU A 80 -26.31 1.84 12.11
CA LEU A 80 -24.87 2.08 12.00
C LEU A 80 -24.43 2.24 10.54
N ILE A 81 -24.84 1.34 9.65
CA ILE A 81 -24.55 1.43 8.20
C ILE A 81 -25.06 2.77 7.65
N GLN A 82 -26.33 3.10 7.91
CA GLN A 82 -26.93 4.31 7.37
C GLN A 82 -26.23 5.56 7.89
N ARG A 83 -26.00 5.68 9.21
CA ARG A 83 -25.41 6.90 9.78
C ARG A 83 -23.92 7.05 9.48
N VAL A 84 -23.13 5.99 9.60
CA VAL A 84 -21.67 6.05 9.40
C VAL A 84 -21.32 6.39 7.96
N PHE A 85 -21.97 5.77 6.96
CA PHE A 85 -21.60 5.99 5.56
C PHE A 85 -22.26 7.23 4.92
N VAL A 86 -23.52 7.55 5.27
CA VAL A 86 -24.20 8.76 4.75
C VAL A 86 -23.47 10.04 5.17
N ARG A 87 -23.06 10.15 6.44
CA ARG A 87 -22.36 11.35 6.94
C ARG A 87 -20.96 11.53 6.32
N LYS A 88 -20.36 10.49 5.76
CA LYS A 88 -19.07 10.57 5.06
C LYS A 88 -19.22 10.92 3.57
N GLY A 89 -20.43 11.23 3.12
CA GLY A 89 -20.72 11.50 1.71
C GLY A 89 -20.51 10.27 0.81
N ILE A 90 -20.50 9.07 1.40
CA ILE A 90 -20.31 7.81 0.67
C ILE A 90 -21.69 7.20 0.44
N LYS A 91 -22.10 7.16 -0.82
CA LYS A 91 -23.30 6.43 -1.26
C LYS A 91 -23.00 4.93 -1.34
N ALA A 92 -22.78 4.30 -0.20
CA ALA A 92 -22.62 2.85 -0.12
C ALA A 92 -23.95 2.15 -0.39
N ARG A 93 -23.91 0.92 -0.93
CA ARG A 93 -25.10 0.08 -1.05
C ARG A 93 -25.59 -0.27 0.36
N THR A 94 -26.75 0.27 0.73
CA THR A 94 -27.39 -0.06 2.01
C THR A 94 -28.07 -1.42 1.90
N LEU A 95 -28.03 -2.17 3.01
CA LEU A 95 -28.78 -3.40 3.14
C LEU A 95 -30.27 -3.06 3.28
N THR A 96 -31.11 -3.69 2.47
CA THR A 96 -32.58 -3.50 2.54
C THR A 96 -33.21 -4.48 3.52
N GLU A 97 -34.37 -4.14 4.07
CA GLU A 97 -35.14 -5.06 4.94
C GLU A 97 -35.46 -6.40 4.24
N ALA A 98 -35.70 -6.38 2.93
CA ALA A 98 -35.93 -7.59 2.14
C ALA A 98 -34.70 -8.51 2.13
N GLN A 99 -33.50 -7.93 2.04
CA GLN A 99 -32.25 -8.69 2.13
C GLN A 99 -32.04 -9.23 3.55
N VAL A 100 -32.37 -8.46 4.61
CA VAL A 100 -32.32 -8.99 5.98
C VAL A 100 -33.27 -10.18 6.15
N LYS A 101 -34.51 -10.07 5.65
CA LYS A 101 -35.50 -11.17 5.65
C LYS A 101 -35.05 -12.38 4.84
N ALA A 102 -34.27 -12.17 3.77
CA ALA A 102 -33.65 -13.23 2.99
C ALA A 102 -32.44 -13.89 3.69
N GLY A 103 -32.06 -13.44 4.89
CA GLY A 103 -31.02 -14.06 5.72
C GLY A 103 -29.63 -13.45 5.56
N TYR A 104 -29.51 -12.29 4.92
CA TYR A 104 -28.25 -11.54 4.87
C TYR A 104 -27.97 -10.92 6.24
N SER A 105 -26.73 -11.03 6.72
CA SER A 105 -26.33 -10.51 8.04
C SER A 105 -25.96 -9.01 7.94
N PRO A 106 -26.70 -8.10 8.61
CA PRO A 106 -26.35 -6.68 8.67
C PRO A 106 -24.97 -6.43 9.27
N ARG A 107 -24.59 -7.26 10.25
CA ARG A 107 -23.26 -7.24 10.86
C ARG A 107 -22.16 -7.51 9.83
N GLN A 108 -22.26 -8.61 9.07
CA GLN A 108 -21.28 -8.93 8.03
C GLN A 108 -21.21 -7.83 6.97
N TRP A 109 -22.38 -7.29 6.59
CA TRP A 109 -22.49 -6.18 5.65
C TRP A 109 -21.74 -4.93 6.13
N PHE A 110 -21.93 -4.54 7.39
CA PHE A 110 -21.25 -3.40 7.98
C PHE A 110 -19.73 -3.57 7.99
N PHE A 111 -19.22 -4.71 8.46
CA PHE A 111 -17.78 -4.96 8.54
C PHE A 111 -17.12 -4.98 7.16
N GLU A 112 -17.78 -5.55 6.15
CA GLU A 112 -17.28 -5.55 4.78
C GLU A 112 -17.22 -4.12 4.20
N LEU A 113 -18.23 -3.29 4.44
CA LEU A 113 -18.20 -1.87 4.04
C LEU A 113 -17.08 -1.10 4.77
N CYS A 114 -16.87 -1.35 6.07
CA CYS A 114 -15.77 -0.77 6.83
C CYS A 114 -14.41 -1.18 6.26
N ASN A 115 -14.23 -2.46 5.91
CA ASN A 115 -13.00 -2.96 5.30
C ASN A 115 -12.70 -2.23 3.97
N ARG A 116 -13.69 -2.18 3.06
CA ARG A 116 -13.57 -1.46 1.77
C ARG A 116 -13.26 0.02 1.96
N PHE A 117 -13.87 0.64 2.98
CA PHE A 117 -13.62 2.03 3.32
C PHE A 117 -12.20 2.26 3.82
N ASN A 118 -11.69 1.39 4.69
CA ASN A 118 -10.32 1.44 5.18
C ASN A 118 -9.33 1.27 4.03
N MET A 119 -9.58 0.34 3.09
CA MET A 119 -8.74 0.19 1.90
C MET A 119 -8.74 1.44 1.02
N ARG A 120 -9.89 2.08 0.82
CA ARG A 120 -9.99 3.38 0.12
C ARG A 120 -9.18 4.46 0.83
N LYS A 121 -9.21 4.50 2.16
CA LYS A 121 -8.46 5.48 2.97
C LYS A 121 -6.95 5.26 2.79
N ALA A 122 -6.47 4.03 3.00
CA ALA A 122 -5.07 3.67 2.82
C ALA A 122 -4.58 3.99 1.40
N ALA A 123 -5.39 3.75 0.36
CA ALA A 123 -5.05 4.11 -1.00
C ALA A 123 -4.85 5.63 -1.19
N ARG A 124 -5.67 6.47 -0.56
CA ARG A 124 -5.52 7.94 -0.60
C ARG A 124 -4.25 8.39 0.12
N GLU A 125 -4.04 7.91 1.33
CA GLU A 125 -2.86 8.25 2.14
C GLU A 125 -1.57 7.82 1.43
N HIS A 126 -1.60 6.67 0.75
CA HIS A 126 -0.48 6.20 -0.05
C HIS A 126 -0.23 7.06 -1.30
N ILE A 127 -1.27 7.51 -2.02
CA ILE A 127 -1.13 8.48 -3.12
C ILE A 127 -0.49 9.77 -2.62
N ASP A 128 -0.96 10.31 -1.49
CA ASP A 128 -0.43 11.55 -0.92
C ASP A 128 1.05 11.39 -0.53
N SER A 129 1.41 10.24 0.06
CA SER A 129 2.79 9.89 0.40
C SER A 129 3.68 9.78 -0.84
N LEU A 130 3.26 9.03 -1.87
CA LEU A 130 4.03 8.87 -3.11
C LEU A 130 4.18 10.20 -3.86
N THR A 131 3.13 11.03 -3.89
CA THR A 131 3.17 12.35 -4.54
C THR A 131 4.18 13.26 -3.86
N ARG A 132 4.23 13.25 -2.51
CA ARG A 132 5.24 14.00 -1.76
C ARG A 132 6.66 13.51 -2.06
N ARG A 133 6.86 12.19 -2.02
CA ARG A 133 8.16 11.57 -2.36
C ARG A 133 8.61 11.90 -3.78
N GLN A 134 7.67 11.97 -4.73
CA GLN A 134 7.97 12.34 -6.11
C GLN A 134 8.47 13.79 -6.23
N ILE A 135 7.83 14.72 -5.50
CA ILE A 135 8.25 16.12 -5.46
C ILE A 135 9.65 16.23 -4.82
N GLU A 136 9.84 15.60 -3.66
CA GLU A 136 11.13 15.58 -2.94
C GLU A 136 12.26 14.98 -3.80
N ALA A 137 11.99 13.86 -4.48
CA ALA A 137 12.94 13.21 -5.37
C ALA A 137 13.28 14.09 -6.58
N ALA A 138 12.30 14.79 -7.17
CA ALA A 138 12.54 15.69 -8.30
C ALA A 138 13.42 16.88 -7.90
N GLU A 139 13.11 17.52 -6.76
CA GLU A 139 13.91 18.64 -6.23
C GLU A 139 15.36 18.22 -5.92
N GLU A 140 15.54 17.06 -5.28
CA GLU A 140 16.88 16.57 -4.93
C GLU A 140 17.66 16.13 -6.17
N THR A 141 17.00 15.53 -7.16
CA THR A 141 17.61 15.16 -8.44
C THR A 141 18.09 16.41 -9.19
N GLU A 142 17.30 17.49 -9.20
CA GLU A 142 17.68 18.76 -9.82
C GLU A 142 18.88 19.40 -9.10
N ARG A 143 18.88 19.40 -7.75
CA ARG A 143 20.01 19.90 -6.94
C ARG A 143 21.28 19.10 -7.19
N LEU A 144 21.18 17.77 -7.23
CA LEU A 144 22.31 16.89 -7.45
C LEU A 144 22.88 17.08 -8.86
N TYR A 145 22.02 17.14 -9.88
CA TYR A 145 22.41 17.43 -11.25
C TYR A 145 23.13 18.78 -11.39
N ALA A 146 22.62 19.84 -10.74
CA ALA A 146 23.26 21.15 -10.77
C ALA A 146 24.66 21.13 -10.12
N ARG A 147 24.82 20.42 -8.99
CA ARG A 147 26.12 20.25 -8.32
C ARG A 147 27.10 19.44 -9.16
N MET A 148 26.64 18.34 -9.74
CA MET A 148 27.47 17.51 -10.63
C MET A 148 27.92 18.31 -11.85
N ARG A 149 27.02 19.08 -12.48
CA ARG A 149 27.38 19.92 -13.62
C ARG A 149 28.43 20.98 -13.27
N ALA A 150 28.35 21.58 -12.09
CA ALA A 150 29.35 22.53 -11.60
C ALA A 150 30.71 21.86 -11.31
N ALA A 151 30.69 20.64 -10.77
CA ALA A 151 31.88 19.88 -10.42
C ALA A 151 32.54 19.13 -11.60
N ALA A 152 31.79 18.90 -12.69
CA ALA A 152 32.24 18.08 -13.82
C ALA A 152 33.55 18.58 -14.43
N THR A 153 33.65 19.88 -14.70
CA THR A 153 34.85 20.49 -15.29
C THR A 153 36.04 20.39 -14.35
N GLU A 154 35.84 20.58 -13.03
CA GLU A 154 36.93 20.49 -12.06
C GLU A 154 37.40 19.05 -11.86
N ALA A 155 36.48 18.07 -11.87
CA ALA A 155 36.79 16.66 -11.71
C ALA A 155 37.45 16.03 -12.95
N LEU A 156 37.06 16.42 -14.16
CA LEU A 156 37.61 15.90 -15.43
C LEU A 156 39.09 16.22 -15.62
N PHE A 157 39.56 17.36 -15.09
CA PHE A 157 40.94 17.83 -15.26
C PHE A 157 41.74 17.85 -13.95
N SER A 158 41.21 17.33 -12.85
CA SER A 158 41.93 17.30 -11.57
C SER A 158 42.78 16.04 -11.43
N GLU A 159 44.04 16.24 -11.04
CA GLU A 159 44.93 15.17 -10.58
C GLU A 159 44.54 14.63 -9.18
N ASP A 160 43.69 15.34 -8.45
CA ASP A 160 43.21 14.95 -7.13
C ASP A 160 42.22 13.77 -7.25
N VAL A 161 42.70 12.59 -6.83
CA VAL A 161 41.91 11.35 -6.79
C VAL A 161 40.63 11.53 -5.95
N ASN A 162 40.66 12.32 -4.88
CA ASN A 162 39.49 12.51 -4.03
C ASN A 162 38.37 13.27 -4.74
N LYS A 163 38.71 14.26 -5.58
CA LYS A 163 37.71 14.99 -6.39
C LYS A 163 37.03 14.08 -7.41
N ARG A 164 37.79 13.18 -8.04
CA ARG A 164 37.26 12.20 -9.00
C ARG A 164 36.36 11.15 -8.33
N LEU A 165 36.75 10.63 -7.17
CA LEU A 165 35.94 9.68 -6.40
C LEU A 165 34.63 10.32 -5.90
N ALA A 166 34.70 11.56 -5.41
CA ALA A 166 33.51 12.29 -4.97
C ALA A 166 32.52 12.53 -6.12
N PHE A 167 33.03 12.84 -7.33
CA PHE A 167 32.18 12.98 -8.52
C PHE A 167 31.50 11.66 -8.91
N ARG A 168 32.25 10.54 -8.95
CA ARG A 168 31.66 9.21 -9.24
C ARG A 168 30.59 8.81 -8.23
N ALA A 169 30.85 9.00 -6.93
CA ALA A 169 29.86 8.70 -5.90
C ALA A 169 28.58 9.56 -6.03
N ALA A 170 28.71 10.81 -6.47
CA ALA A 170 27.56 11.67 -6.74
C ALA A 170 26.78 11.21 -7.99
N ASP A 171 27.48 10.76 -9.04
CA ASP A 171 26.91 10.20 -10.27
C ASP A 171 26.12 8.90 -10.01
N GLU A 172 26.71 7.97 -9.26
CA GLU A 172 26.04 6.73 -8.83
C GLU A 172 24.78 7.04 -8.00
N ARG A 173 24.88 7.99 -7.06
CA ARG A 173 23.73 8.42 -6.27
C ARG A 173 22.65 9.06 -7.14
N TYR A 174 23.03 9.85 -8.14
CA TYR A 174 22.09 10.43 -9.09
C TYR A 174 21.34 9.36 -9.86
N ASP A 175 22.03 8.35 -10.39
CA ASP A 175 21.39 7.26 -11.10
C ASP A 175 20.48 6.42 -10.21
N ARG A 176 20.91 6.12 -8.98
CA ARG A 176 20.06 5.40 -8.01
C ARG A 176 18.77 6.16 -7.70
N MET A 177 18.86 7.48 -7.49
CA MET A 177 17.68 8.33 -7.24
C MET A 177 16.79 8.41 -8.48
N ARG A 178 17.37 8.65 -9.65
CA ARG A 178 16.66 8.76 -10.93
C ARG A 178 15.90 7.48 -11.27
N LEU A 179 16.47 6.32 -10.94
CA LEU A 179 15.88 5.00 -11.16
C LEU A 179 15.01 4.51 -9.98
N ASN A 180 14.82 5.32 -8.93
CA ASN A 180 14.06 4.97 -7.73
C ASN A 180 14.54 3.65 -7.07
N MET A 181 15.85 3.39 -7.10
CA MET A 181 16.45 2.18 -6.54
C MET A 181 16.43 2.15 -5.01
N ASP A 182 16.31 3.32 -4.38
CA ASP A 182 16.31 3.48 -2.93
C ASP A 182 14.88 3.44 -2.33
N ASP A 183 13.86 3.10 -3.13
CA ASP A 183 12.50 2.90 -2.65
C ASP A 183 12.41 1.66 -1.74
N PRO A 184 11.92 1.79 -0.49
CA PRO A 184 11.89 0.67 0.45
C PRO A 184 10.80 -0.38 0.14
N VAL A 185 9.84 -0.06 -0.73
CA VAL A 185 8.69 -0.92 -1.05
C VAL A 185 8.83 -1.51 -2.45
N HIS A 186 9.21 -0.67 -3.42
CA HIS A 186 9.29 -1.00 -4.83
C HIS A 186 10.56 -0.44 -5.49
N PRO A 187 11.75 -0.98 -5.13
CA PRO A 187 13.01 -0.54 -5.71
C PRO A 187 13.01 -0.74 -7.23
N GLY A 188 13.44 0.28 -7.97
CA GLY A 188 13.51 0.25 -9.43
C GLY A 188 12.18 0.51 -10.15
N VAL A 189 11.06 0.59 -9.43
CA VAL A 189 9.77 0.94 -10.02
C VAL A 189 9.56 2.45 -9.95
N PRO A 190 9.35 3.16 -11.07
CA PRO A 190 9.14 4.60 -11.05
C PRO A 190 8.00 5.02 -10.12
N LEU A 191 8.19 6.09 -9.34
CA LEU A 191 7.15 6.64 -8.44
C LEU A 191 5.87 6.99 -9.20
N THR A 192 5.97 7.40 -10.47
CA THR A 192 4.81 7.64 -11.35
C THR A 192 3.94 6.40 -11.51
N ASP A 193 4.56 5.23 -11.70
CA ASP A 193 3.87 3.97 -11.93
C ASP A 193 3.27 3.41 -10.63
N GLN A 194 3.94 3.65 -9.51
CA GLN A 194 3.40 3.38 -8.18
C GLN A 194 2.15 4.26 -7.92
N ILE A 195 2.19 5.56 -8.26
CA ILE A 195 1.04 6.46 -8.12
C ILE A 195 -0.13 6.00 -9.00
N VAL A 196 0.12 5.57 -10.24
CA VAL A 196 -0.91 4.99 -11.11
C VAL A 196 -1.54 3.76 -10.48
N SER A 197 -0.72 2.86 -9.93
CA SER A 197 -1.20 1.65 -9.25
C SER A 197 -2.06 1.99 -8.03
N ALA A 198 -1.64 2.97 -7.23
CA ALA A 198 -2.40 3.46 -6.07
C ALA A 198 -3.73 4.12 -6.48
N ARG A 199 -3.76 4.86 -7.60
CA ARG A 199 -4.99 5.43 -8.18
C ARG A 199 -5.95 4.34 -8.68
N LEU A 200 -5.43 3.27 -9.28
CA LEU A 200 -6.24 2.11 -9.66
C LEU A 200 -6.87 1.43 -8.44
N LEU A 201 -6.10 1.26 -7.35
CA LEU A 201 -6.63 0.77 -6.09
C LEU A 201 -7.73 1.70 -5.54
N LEU A 202 -7.52 3.01 -5.54
CA LEU A 202 -8.52 3.97 -5.11
C LEU A 202 -9.81 3.87 -5.96
N ALA A 203 -9.68 3.73 -7.27
CA ALA A 203 -10.82 3.54 -8.17
C ALA A 203 -11.55 2.21 -7.88
N ALA A 204 -10.82 1.12 -7.68
CA ALA A 204 -11.37 -0.18 -7.31
C ALA A 204 -12.10 -0.13 -5.96
N ALA A 205 -11.53 0.52 -4.95
CA ALA A 205 -12.15 0.67 -3.63
C ALA A 205 -13.43 1.53 -3.70
N ASN A 206 -13.45 2.60 -4.50
CA ASN A 206 -14.65 3.40 -4.73
C ASN A 206 -15.75 2.60 -5.46
N ARG A 207 -15.40 1.73 -6.40
CA ARG A 207 -16.35 0.82 -7.06
C ARG A 207 -16.88 -0.22 -6.08
N ALA A 208 -15.99 -0.86 -5.31
CA ALA A 208 -16.34 -1.86 -4.33
C ALA A 208 -17.28 -1.31 -3.24
N LEU A 209 -17.12 -0.06 -2.80
CA LEU A 209 -18.04 0.58 -1.86
C LEU A 209 -19.47 0.76 -2.40
N LYS A 210 -19.62 0.86 -3.72
CA LYS A 210 -20.92 0.99 -4.40
C LYS A 210 -21.51 -0.35 -4.83
N ALA A 211 -20.65 -1.36 -4.99
CA ALA A 211 -21.04 -2.72 -5.30
C ALA A 211 -21.72 -3.40 -4.11
N ASP A 212 -22.34 -4.55 -4.36
CA ASP A 212 -22.78 -5.43 -3.29
C ASP A 212 -21.56 -5.87 -2.44
N PRO A 213 -21.59 -5.76 -1.10
CA PRO A 213 -20.61 -6.34 -0.19
C PRO A 213 -20.29 -7.82 -0.43
N LEU A 214 -21.22 -8.57 -1.03
CA LEU A 214 -21.04 -9.98 -1.36
C LEU A 214 -20.68 -10.21 -2.85
N ASP A 215 -20.52 -9.14 -3.62
CA ASP A 215 -19.97 -9.23 -4.97
C ASP A 215 -18.49 -9.68 -4.92
N MET A 216 -18.29 -10.96 -5.18
CA MET A 216 -16.97 -11.58 -5.19
C MET A 216 -16.07 -11.08 -6.33
N ALA A 217 -16.63 -10.57 -7.44
CA ALA A 217 -15.84 -10.02 -8.53
C ALA A 217 -15.26 -8.65 -8.15
N ALA A 218 -16.08 -7.78 -7.54
CA ALA A 218 -15.62 -6.51 -6.99
C ALA A 218 -14.55 -6.72 -5.92
N ARG A 219 -14.76 -7.69 -5.01
CA ARG A 219 -13.78 -8.05 -3.97
C ARG A 219 -12.46 -8.55 -4.54
N LYS A 220 -12.47 -9.52 -5.46
CA LYS A 220 -11.25 -10.03 -6.11
C LYS A 220 -10.47 -8.94 -6.83
N THR A 221 -11.16 -7.99 -7.46
CA THR A 221 -10.52 -6.85 -8.14
C THR A 221 -9.84 -5.94 -7.13
N LEU A 222 -10.52 -5.62 -6.03
CA LEU A 222 -9.98 -4.80 -4.94
C LEU A 222 -8.74 -5.45 -4.31
N ASP A 223 -8.81 -6.75 -4.00
CA ASP A 223 -7.71 -7.51 -3.40
C ASP A 223 -6.48 -7.54 -4.34
N ARG A 224 -6.69 -7.76 -5.64
CA ARG A 224 -5.59 -7.73 -6.63
C ARG A 224 -4.91 -6.37 -6.72
N CYS A 225 -5.70 -5.29 -6.75
CA CYS A 225 -5.15 -3.94 -6.75
C CYS A 225 -4.40 -3.63 -5.44
N TRP A 226 -4.87 -4.17 -4.31
CA TRP A 226 -4.22 -4.01 -3.02
C TRP A 226 -2.86 -4.68 -2.99
N GLU A 227 -2.80 -5.95 -3.42
CA GLU A 227 -1.55 -6.70 -3.49
C GLU A 227 -0.54 -6.00 -4.40
N ARG A 228 -0.95 -5.48 -5.56
CA ARG A 228 -0.04 -4.76 -6.46
C ARG A 228 0.61 -3.52 -5.82
N VAL A 229 -0.08 -2.84 -4.90
CA VAL A 229 0.38 -1.58 -4.30
C VAL A 229 1.19 -1.80 -3.03
N PHE A 230 0.87 -2.84 -2.25
CA PHE A 230 1.45 -3.02 -0.92
C PHE A 230 2.27 -4.30 -0.77
N LYS A 231 2.26 -5.22 -1.75
CA LYS A 231 3.14 -6.39 -1.71
C LYS A 231 4.54 -5.96 -2.16
N PRO A 232 5.59 -6.17 -1.36
CA PRO A 232 6.95 -5.86 -1.76
C PRO A 232 7.27 -6.54 -3.09
N SER A 233 7.81 -5.79 -4.04
CA SER A 233 8.35 -6.39 -5.26
C SER A 233 9.69 -7.03 -4.93
N GLU A 234 9.92 -8.25 -5.41
CA GLU A 234 11.24 -8.85 -5.41
C GLU A 234 12.17 -7.94 -6.22
N LEU A 235 13.32 -7.58 -5.63
CA LEU A 235 14.34 -6.77 -6.29
C LEU A 235 14.63 -7.38 -7.66
N PRO A 236 14.53 -6.61 -8.77
CA PRO A 236 15.16 -7.06 -10.00
C PRO A 236 16.65 -7.28 -9.71
N PRO A 237 17.27 -8.34 -10.25
CA PRO A 237 18.69 -8.59 -10.02
C PRO A 237 19.47 -7.34 -10.38
N LEU A 238 20.27 -6.85 -9.44
CA LEU A 238 21.17 -5.72 -9.65
C LEU A 238 21.98 -6.03 -10.91
N LEU A 239 21.94 -5.12 -11.89
CA LEU A 239 22.79 -5.20 -13.07
C LEU A 239 24.24 -5.41 -12.59
N PRO A 240 25.02 -6.30 -13.23
CA PRO A 240 26.40 -6.51 -12.85
C PRO A 240 27.08 -5.14 -12.82
N SER A 241 27.61 -4.77 -11.66
CA SER A 241 28.51 -3.65 -11.54
C SER A 241 29.59 -3.86 -12.60
N THR A 242 29.74 -2.90 -13.50
CA THR A 242 30.92 -2.80 -14.35
C THR A 242 32.10 -2.40 -13.46
N ASP A 243 32.46 -3.28 -12.53
CA ASP A 243 33.85 -3.52 -12.21
C ASP A 243 34.38 -4.35 -13.37
N SER A 244 34.61 -3.68 -14.50
CA SER A 244 35.67 -4.14 -15.38
C SER A 244 36.95 -3.95 -14.60
N GLU A 245 37.29 -5.00 -13.84
CA GLU A 245 38.66 -5.42 -13.66
C GLU A 245 39.35 -5.31 -15.02
N ASN A 246 39.99 -4.17 -15.29
CA ASN A 246 41.21 -4.17 -16.07
C ASN A 246 42.25 -4.84 -15.18
N SER A 247 42.13 -6.16 -15.04
CA SER A 247 43.28 -7.01 -14.81
C SER A 247 44.14 -6.90 -16.07
N ASP A 248 45.13 -6.02 -15.97
CA ASP A 248 46.40 -6.19 -16.66
C ASP A 248 46.87 -7.63 -16.41
N ASP A 249 46.56 -8.56 -17.32
CA ASP A 249 47.14 -9.91 -17.34
C ASP A 249 47.42 -10.29 -18.80
N ASP A 250 48.70 -10.09 -19.15
CA ASP A 250 49.54 -11.00 -19.91
C ASP A 250 49.00 -11.54 -21.24
N ASN A 251 49.17 -10.73 -22.28
CA ASN A 251 49.24 -11.22 -23.64
C ASN A 251 50.64 -10.95 -24.21
N ASP A 252 51.57 -11.88 -23.99
CA ASP A 252 52.63 -12.24 -24.95
C ASP A 252 53.61 -13.26 -24.34
N SER A 253 53.41 -14.55 -24.61
CA SER A 253 54.55 -15.45 -24.83
C SER A 253 54.14 -16.71 -25.59
N LEU A 254 54.77 -16.85 -26.75
CA LEU A 254 54.77 -18.00 -27.63
C LEU A 254 55.32 -19.26 -26.93
N ASP A 255 54.70 -20.42 -27.14
CA ASP A 255 55.38 -21.56 -27.75
C ASP A 255 54.43 -22.74 -28.01
N GLY A 256 54.75 -23.46 -29.08
CA GLY A 256 53.86 -24.39 -29.78
C GLY A 256 53.61 -25.74 -29.11
N PHE A 257 52.49 -26.34 -29.54
CA PHE A 257 52.47 -27.77 -29.83
C PHE A 257 51.52 -28.05 -31.00
N ILE A 258 52.12 -28.34 -32.16
CA ILE A 258 51.49 -29.05 -33.27
C ILE A 258 51.39 -30.52 -32.86
N VAL A 259 50.31 -31.23 -33.24
CA VAL A 259 50.32 -32.55 -33.92
C VAL A 259 48.89 -33.12 -34.09
N THR A 260 48.44 -33.07 -35.36
CA THR A 260 47.69 -34.05 -36.18
C THR A 260 46.32 -34.64 -35.78
N ASN A 261 45.31 -34.30 -36.61
CA ASN A 261 44.36 -35.13 -37.41
C ASN A 261 44.54 -36.68 -37.43
N PRO A 262 43.60 -37.50 -37.99
CA PRO A 262 42.29 -37.22 -38.66
C PRO A 262 41.13 -38.23 -38.39
N GLU A 263 39.97 -37.98 -39.00
CA GLU A 263 38.91 -38.87 -39.59
C GLU A 263 37.52 -38.24 -39.34
N SER A 264 36.61 -38.00 -40.30
CA SER A 264 36.46 -38.33 -41.74
C SER A 264 35.71 -37.19 -42.45
#